data_AF-A0A969XJ73-F1
#
_entry.id   AF-A0A969XJ73-F1
#
_cell.length_a   1.000
_cell.length_b   1.000
_cell.length_c   1.000
_cell.angle_alpha   90.00
_cell.angle_beta   90.00
_cell.angle_gamma   90.00
#
_symmetry.space_group_name_H-M   'P 1'
#
loop_
_entity.id
_entity.type
_entity.pdbx_description
1 polymer ?
#
loop_
_entity_poly.entity_id
_entity_poly.type
_entity_poly.pdbx_seq_one_letter_code
_entity_poly.pdbx_strand_id
1 'polypeptide(L)'
;MLSAENTSPAIRDAGLTTAVVSFGSIEQHGPHLPIGTDWMVAQAVARSLADELDALLLPTMPFGNAREHMTYAGTVTLRPSTLAAVLEDIIDSLRAHGIRRVVVVSTHGGNWILKPTLREINYRYP
;
A
#
# COMPACT_ATOMS: atom_id res chain seq x y z
N MET A 1 -5.07 -7.81 15.35
CA MET A 1 -4.19 -7.37 14.24
C MET A 1 -2.95 -6.68 14.78
N LEU A 2 -1.76 -7.05 14.28
CA LEU A 2 -0.54 -6.31 14.52
C LEU A 2 -0.37 -5.22 13.45
N SER A 3 0.13 -4.04 13.86
CA SER A 3 0.31 -2.89 12.98
C SER A 3 1.42 -1.95 13.48
N ALA A 4 1.52 -0.76 12.88
CA ALA A 4 2.41 0.31 13.32
C ALA A 4 2.13 0.81 14.76
N GLU A 5 1.00 0.46 15.35
CA GLU A 5 0.65 0.79 16.75
C GLU A 5 1.26 -0.17 17.77
N ASN A 6 1.92 -1.24 17.32
CA ASN A 6 2.55 -2.24 18.18
C ASN A 6 4.07 -2.03 18.29
N THR A 7 4.66 -2.52 19.38
CA THR A 7 6.11 -2.43 19.59
C THR A 7 6.86 -3.47 18.75
N SER A 8 8.13 -3.18 18.44
CA SER A 8 9.00 -4.11 17.70
C SER A 8 9.08 -5.52 18.35
N PRO A 9 9.23 -5.69 19.68
CA PRO A 9 9.17 -7.01 20.30
C PRO A 9 7.84 -7.73 20.07
N ALA A 10 6.70 -7.05 20.19
CA ALA A 10 5.39 -7.67 19.97
C ALA A 10 5.23 -8.18 18.53
N ILE A 11 5.71 -7.42 17.54
CA ILE A 11 5.70 -7.82 16.13
C ILE A 11 6.62 -9.03 15.89
N ARG A 12 7.83 -8.99 16.45
CA ARG A 12 8.80 -10.09 16.34
C ARG A 12 8.27 -11.38 16.96
N ASP A 13 7.75 -11.30 18.18
CA ASP A 13 7.36 -12.47 18.97
C ASP A 13 6.10 -13.16 18.41
N ALA A 14 5.29 -12.47 17.61
CA ALA A 14 4.16 -13.05 16.91
C ALA A 14 4.56 -13.94 15.72
N GLY A 15 5.79 -13.84 15.21
CA GLY A 15 6.29 -14.73 14.16
C GLY A 15 5.53 -14.65 12.83
N LEU A 16 4.90 -13.51 12.53
CA LEU A 16 4.12 -13.30 11.31
C LEU A 16 4.98 -13.46 10.06
N THR A 17 4.43 -14.11 9.03
CA THR A 17 5.10 -14.29 7.73
C THR A 17 4.36 -13.61 6.57
N THR A 18 3.22 -12.98 6.86
CA THR A 18 2.38 -12.27 5.90
C THR A 18 2.24 -10.82 6.32
N ALA A 19 2.34 -9.89 5.37
CA ALA A 19 2.04 -8.49 5.57
C ALA A 19 1.05 -7.97 4.53
N VAL A 20 0.25 -6.98 4.91
CA VAL A 20 -0.65 -6.24 4.02
C VAL A 20 -0.15 -4.81 3.90
N VAL A 21 0.11 -4.37 2.68
CA VAL A 21 0.39 -2.97 2.34
C VAL A 21 -0.66 -2.48 1.37
N SER A 22 -1.10 -1.24 1.52
CA SER A 22 -2.15 -0.67 0.70
C SER A 22 -1.79 0.72 0.17
N PHE A 23 -2.24 0.99 -1.04
CA PHE A 23 -1.99 2.23 -1.78
C PHE A 23 -3.32 2.85 -2.20
N GLY A 24 -3.56 4.06 -1.70
CA GLY A 24 -4.68 4.90 -2.13
C GLY A 24 -4.26 5.93 -3.18
N SER A 25 -4.94 7.07 -3.16
CA SER A 25 -4.63 8.28 -3.91
C SER A 25 -5.25 9.50 -3.22
N ILE A 26 -4.75 10.70 -3.57
CA ILE A 26 -5.36 11.99 -3.23
C ILE A 26 -5.71 12.70 -4.54
N GLU A 27 -7.00 12.71 -4.87
CA GLU A 27 -7.51 13.19 -6.15
C GLU A 27 -8.98 13.59 -6.09
N GLN A 28 -9.47 14.32 -7.09
CA GLN A 28 -10.89 14.70 -7.14
C GLN A 28 -11.80 13.46 -7.31
N HIS A 29 -12.93 13.45 -6.63
CA HIS A 29 -14.03 12.50 -6.84
C HIS A 29 -15.36 13.24 -7.04
N GLY A 30 -15.33 14.30 -7.87
CA GLY A 30 -16.46 15.19 -8.06
C GLY A 30 -16.80 16.03 -6.82
N PRO A 31 -17.95 16.73 -6.83
CA PRO A 31 -18.26 17.75 -5.83
C PRO A 31 -18.80 17.21 -4.50
N HIS A 32 -19.06 15.92 -4.39
CA HIS A 32 -19.80 15.32 -3.27
C HIS A 32 -18.96 14.33 -2.44
N LEU A 33 -17.78 13.95 -2.93
CA LEU A 33 -16.87 13.06 -2.22
C LEU A 33 -15.57 13.78 -1.86
N PRO A 34 -14.94 13.40 -0.73
CA PRO A 34 -13.64 13.93 -0.35
C PRO A 34 -12.53 13.45 -1.28
N ILE A 35 -11.48 14.26 -1.40
CA ILE A 35 -10.33 13.94 -2.26
C ILE A 35 -9.49 12.72 -1.81
N GLY A 36 -9.72 12.24 -0.58
CA GLY A 36 -9.05 11.07 -0.02
C GLY A 36 -9.87 9.78 -0.15
N THR A 37 -10.87 9.73 -1.05
CA THR A 37 -11.77 8.57 -1.19
C THR A 37 -10.98 7.28 -1.38
N ASP A 38 -10.04 7.24 -2.33
CA ASP A 38 -9.23 6.06 -2.60
C ASP A 38 -8.40 5.64 -1.38
N TRP A 39 -7.80 6.60 -0.66
CA TRP A 39 -7.06 6.33 0.58
C TRP A 39 -7.94 5.77 1.71
N MET A 40 -9.15 6.30 1.90
CA MET A 40 -10.08 5.78 2.91
C MET A 40 -10.56 4.36 2.57
N VAL A 41 -10.88 4.09 1.31
CA VAL A 41 -11.27 2.74 0.86
C VAL A 41 -10.10 1.77 1.03
N ALA A 42 -8.87 2.17 0.67
CA ALA A 42 -7.68 1.33 0.82
C ALA A 42 -7.44 0.95 2.28
N GLN A 43 -7.59 1.89 3.22
CA GLN A 43 -7.48 1.61 4.65
C GLN A 43 -8.51 0.59 5.13
N ALA A 44 -9.78 0.76 4.76
CA ALA A 44 -10.86 -0.12 5.19
C ALA A 44 -10.67 -1.55 4.65
N VAL A 45 -10.33 -1.69 3.37
CA VAL A 45 -10.06 -2.98 2.73
C VAL A 45 -8.82 -3.65 3.33
N ALA A 46 -7.72 -2.92 3.49
CA ALA A 46 -6.48 -3.46 4.03
C ALA A 46 -6.63 -3.96 5.48
N ARG A 47 -7.36 -3.22 6.31
CA ARG A 47 -7.69 -3.63 7.68
C ARG A 47 -8.46 -4.95 7.69
N SER A 48 -9.50 -5.04 6.87
CA SER A 48 -10.34 -6.25 6.79
C SER A 48 -9.53 -7.47 6.32
N LEU A 49 -8.66 -7.28 5.33
CA LEU A 49 -7.77 -8.33 4.83
C LEU A 49 -6.71 -8.76 5.86
N ALA A 50 -6.12 -7.81 6.58
CA ALA A 50 -5.10 -8.14 7.59
C ALA A 50 -5.68 -8.89 8.78
N ASP A 51 -6.92 -8.58 9.18
CA ASP A 51 -7.67 -9.34 10.18
C ASP A 51 -7.96 -10.77 9.69
N GLU A 52 -8.40 -10.96 8.44
CA GLU A 52 -8.73 -12.28 7.88
C GLU A 52 -7.49 -13.17 7.66
N LEU A 53 -6.37 -12.56 7.26
CA LEU A 53 -5.15 -13.28 6.88
C LEU A 53 -4.16 -13.50 8.05
N ASP A 54 -4.49 -13.01 9.25
CA ASP A 54 -3.57 -12.92 10.40
C ASP A 54 -2.21 -12.32 9.98
N ALA A 55 -2.27 -11.10 9.43
CA ALA A 55 -1.13 -10.45 8.81
C ALA A 55 -0.73 -9.16 9.52
N LEU A 56 0.53 -8.76 9.33
CA LEU A 56 1.02 -7.45 9.76
C LEU A 56 0.41 -6.37 8.84
N LEU A 57 -0.39 -5.47 9.40
CA LEU A 57 -0.93 -4.34 8.66
C LEU A 57 0.05 -3.17 8.64
N LEU A 58 0.50 -2.77 7.46
CA LEU A 58 1.25 -1.54 7.28
C LEU A 58 0.30 -0.34 7.15
N PRO A 59 0.75 0.89 7.50
CA PRO A 59 0.01 2.10 7.18
C PRO A 59 -0.29 2.20 5.69
N THR A 60 -1.50 2.61 5.34
CA THR A 60 -1.88 2.85 3.95
C THR A 60 -1.11 4.04 3.38
N MET A 61 -0.45 3.84 2.24
CA MET A 61 0.20 4.90 1.50
C MET A 61 -0.85 5.87 0.94
N PRO A 62 -0.85 7.14 1.38
CA PRO A 62 -1.90 8.08 1.00
C PRO A 62 -1.75 8.57 -0.44
N PHE A 63 -0.52 8.64 -0.96
CA PHE A 63 -0.24 9.18 -2.29
C PHE A 63 -0.06 8.08 -3.32
N GLY A 64 -0.79 8.20 -4.43
CA GLY A 64 -0.73 7.33 -5.59
C GLY A 64 -0.15 8.03 -6.83
N ASN A 65 -0.44 7.49 -8.01
CA ASN A 65 -0.21 8.15 -9.29
C ASN A 65 -1.56 8.62 -9.88
N ALA A 66 -1.85 9.91 -9.79
CA ALA A 66 -3.10 10.55 -10.18
C ALA A 66 -2.85 11.73 -11.13
N ARG A 67 -1.94 11.55 -12.09
CA ARG A 67 -1.46 12.64 -12.97
C ARG A 67 -2.60 13.25 -13.80
N GLU A 68 -3.57 12.43 -14.18
CA GLU A 68 -4.80 12.78 -14.89
C GLU A 68 -5.70 13.74 -14.11
N HIS A 69 -5.55 13.83 -12.78
CA HIS A 69 -6.34 14.69 -11.91
C HIS A 69 -5.64 16.01 -11.52
N MET A 70 -4.47 16.30 -12.10
CA MET A 70 -3.65 17.46 -11.72
C MET A 70 -4.25 18.83 -12.07
N THR A 71 -5.30 18.88 -12.89
CA THR A 71 -6.06 20.12 -13.15
C THR A 71 -6.96 20.52 -11.98
N TYR A 72 -7.16 19.64 -11.00
CA TYR A 72 -8.03 19.88 -9.84
C TYR A 72 -7.20 20.19 -8.60
N ALA A 73 -7.63 21.22 -7.85
CA ALA A 73 -6.95 21.64 -6.63
C ALA A 73 -6.98 20.55 -5.56
N GLY A 74 -5.85 20.35 -4.88
CA GLY A 74 -5.69 19.35 -3.81
C GLY A 74 -5.16 18.00 -4.28
N THR A 75 -5.15 17.70 -5.59
CA THR A 75 -4.53 16.47 -6.12
C THR A 75 -3.05 16.43 -5.77
N VAL A 76 -2.60 15.31 -5.21
CA VAL A 76 -1.17 15.04 -4.93
C VAL A 76 -0.80 13.73 -5.59
N THR A 77 0.15 13.78 -6.52
CA THR A 77 0.57 12.61 -7.31
C THR A 77 2.07 12.37 -7.21
N LEU A 78 2.44 11.10 -7.14
CA LEU A 78 3.81 10.63 -7.39
C LEU A 78 4.00 10.32 -8.87
N ARG A 79 5.25 10.28 -9.32
CA ARG A 79 5.61 9.71 -10.62
C ARG A 79 5.46 8.18 -10.54
N PRO A 80 5.12 7.48 -11.65
CA PRO A 80 5.05 6.03 -11.64
C PRO A 80 6.35 5.36 -11.15
N SER A 81 7.50 5.86 -11.59
CA SER A 81 8.82 5.35 -11.15
C SER A 81 9.09 5.56 -9.66
N THR A 82 8.59 6.66 -9.08
CA THR A 82 8.71 6.91 -7.64
C THR A 82 7.81 5.96 -6.84
N LEU A 83 6.58 5.75 -7.30
CA LEU A 83 5.66 4.80 -6.67
C LEU A 83 6.19 3.35 -6.74
N ALA A 84 6.78 2.96 -7.86
CA ALA A 84 7.46 1.67 -8.01
C ALA A 84 8.64 1.51 -7.03
N ALA A 85 9.52 2.50 -6.95
CA ALA A 85 10.67 2.47 -6.04
C ALA A 85 10.23 2.37 -4.57
N VAL A 86 9.20 3.12 -4.17
CA VAL A 86 8.63 3.01 -2.81
C VAL A 86 8.10 1.60 -2.53
N LEU A 87 7.39 0.99 -3.49
CA LEU A 87 6.90 -0.38 -3.34
C LEU A 87 8.05 -1.39 -3.19
N GLU A 88 9.11 -1.25 -3.99
CA GLU A 88 10.31 -2.09 -3.90
C GLU A 88 10.98 -1.96 -2.52
N ASP A 89 11.22 -0.74 -2.06
CA ASP A 89 11.85 -0.48 -0.74
C ASP A 89 11.02 -1.06 0.42
N ILE A 90 9.69 -0.95 0.35
CA ILE A 90 8.78 -1.53 1.35
C ILE A 90 8.92 -3.06 1.36
N ILE A 91 8.84 -3.70 0.20
CA ILE A 91 8.90 -5.17 0.12
C ILE A 91 10.27 -5.69 0.58
N ASP A 92 11.36 -5.05 0.16
CA ASP A 92 12.71 -5.47 0.56
C ASP A 92 12.91 -5.33 2.08
N SER A 93 12.41 -4.24 2.67
CA SER A 93 12.42 -4.04 4.13
C SER A 93 11.65 -5.14 4.87
N LEU A 94 10.44 -5.48 4.40
CA LEU A 94 9.63 -6.55 5.00
C LEU A 94 10.30 -7.92 4.89
N ARG A 95 10.91 -8.22 3.74
CA ARG A 95 11.64 -9.48 3.52
C ARG A 95 12.85 -9.62 4.44
N ALA A 96 13.57 -8.53 4.69
CA ALA A 96 14.69 -8.52 5.63
C ALA A 96 14.26 -8.91 7.06
N HIS A 97 12.98 -8.74 7.41
CA HIS A 97 12.39 -9.12 8.69
C HIS A 97 11.64 -10.45 8.68
N GLY A 98 11.79 -11.26 7.63
CA GLY A 98 11.23 -12.62 7.57
C GLY A 98 9.80 -12.70 7.05
N ILE A 99 9.20 -11.60 6.58
CA ILE A 99 7.94 -11.63 5.84
C ILE A 99 8.18 -12.32 4.49
N ARG A 100 7.35 -13.32 4.18
CA ARG A 100 7.46 -14.15 2.96
C ARG A 100 6.34 -13.90 1.97
N ARG A 101 5.21 -13.35 2.43
CA ARG A 101 4.05 -13.02 1.60
C ARG A 101 3.66 -11.58 1.85
N VAL A 102 3.57 -10.80 0.78
CA VAL A 102 3.09 -9.41 0.85
C VAL A 102 1.86 -9.30 -0.02
N VAL A 103 0.73 -8.93 0.60
CA VAL A 103 -0.51 -8.62 -0.09
C VAL A 103 -0.51 -7.11 -0.36
N VAL A 104 -0.60 -6.75 -1.63
CA VAL A 104 -0.67 -5.35 -2.06
C VAL A 104 -2.08 -5.02 -2.51
N VAL A 105 -2.71 -4.05 -1.83
CA VAL A 105 -4.03 -3.53 -2.16
C VAL A 105 -3.88 -2.19 -2.88
N SER A 106 -4.56 -2.01 -4.00
CA SER A 106 -4.68 -0.72 -4.68
C SER A 106 -6.13 -0.42 -4.96
N THR A 107 -6.57 0.79 -4.62
CA THR A 107 -7.95 1.25 -4.82
C THR A 107 -8.08 2.34 -5.88
N HIS A 108 -6.94 2.88 -6.35
CA HIS A 108 -6.88 3.86 -7.41
C HIS A 108 -6.40 3.22 -8.73
N GLY A 109 -7.06 3.55 -9.84
CA GLY A 109 -6.72 3.01 -11.17
C GLY A 109 -5.36 3.50 -11.71
N GLY A 110 -4.98 4.75 -11.44
CA GLY A 110 -3.73 5.34 -11.88
C GLY A 110 -2.49 4.74 -11.18
N ASN A 111 -2.66 3.96 -10.11
CA ASN A 111 -1.60 3.13 -9.51
C ASN A 111 -1.20 1.91 -10.36
N TRP A 112 -1.45 1.94 -11.67
CA TRP A 112 -1.21 0.85 -12.62
C TRP A 112 0.21 0.28 -12.56
N ILE A 113 1.21 1.09 -12.18
CA ILE A 113 2.62 0.70 -12.08
C ILE A 113 2.89 -0.33 -10.98
N LEU A 114 2.04 -0.42 -9.94
CA LEU A 114 2.23 -1.39 -8.85
C LEU A 114 2.22 -2.83 -9.37
N LYS A 115 1.32 -3.16 -10.30
CA LYS A 115 1.18 -4.52 -10.85
C LYS A 115 2.42 -5.00 -11.62
N PRO A 116 2.96 -4.28 -12.62
CA PRO A 116 4.20 -4.70 -13.29
C PRO A 116 5.40 -4.71 -12.35
N THR A 117 5.51 -3.76 -11.40
CA THR A 117 6.57 -3.80 -10.38
C THR A 117 6.50 -5.08 -9.55
N LEU A 118 5.31 -5.49 -9.08
CA LEU A 118 5.14 -6.75 -8.37
C LEU A 118 5.53 -7.98 -9.20
N ARG A 119 5.27 -7.97 -10.50
CA ARG A 119 5.71 -9.06 -11.39
C ARG A 119 7.23 -9.15 -11.43
N GLU A 120 7.92 -8.02 -11.53
CA GLU A 120 9.38 -7.97 -11.52
C GLU A 120 9.97 -8.45 -10.18
N ILE A 121 9.38 -8.00 -9.07
CA ILE A 121 9.77 -8.45 -7.72
C ILE A 121 9.61 -9.97 -7.59
N ASN A 122 8.49 -10.54 -8.07
CA ASN A 122 8.26 -11.98 -8.02
C ASN A 122 9.25 -12.77 -8.89
N TYR A 123 9.76 -12.20 -9.99
CA TYR A 123 10.86 -12.83 -10.75
C TYR A 123 12.19 -12.78 -9.98
N ARG A 124 12.44 -11.69 -9.25
CA ARG A 124 13.65 -11.50 -8.42
C ARG A 124 13.64 -12.43 -7.19
N TYR A 125 12.46 -12.72 -6.65
CA TYR A 125 12.24 -13.52 -5.44
C TYR A 125 11.15 -14.59 -5.66
N PRO A 126 11.51 -15.73 -6.28
CA PRO A 126 10.57 -16.82 -6.55
C PRO A 126 10.09 -17.56 -5.29
#